data_AF-A0A6G6WS99-F1
#
_entry.id   AF-A0A6G6WS99-F1
#
_cell.length_a   1.000
_cell.length_b   1.000
_cell.length_c   1.000
_cell.angle_alpha   90.00
_cell.angle_beta   90.00
_cell.angle_gamma   90.00
#
_symmetry.space_group_name_H-M   'P 1'
#
loop_
_entity.id
_entity.type
_entity.pdbx_description
1 polymer ?
#
loop_
_entity_poly.entity_id
_entity_poly.type
_entity_poly.pdbx_seq_one_letter_code
_entity_poly.pdbx_strand_id
1 'polypeptide(L)'
;MFDPQKLLEQFLGGQGQQQQGQNAPAKSRSGFSPDMLKGLAGGAAAGGLVSILLGSKGGKKLAGSALKVGGVAVLGGLAYKAWQNYQATKGAQSTVPPVNQPMKDITPQAEGTVFLPSAPQERSELSLVLLRAMIAAAKADGHIDAAEQKAIFDKLDEFALDNDAKAFVIDELRKPLDIDAVVKEATSPERAVEIYAASVLAIDPDDPAEQAYLAMLASRLKLDPGLRASVDAEARKLSVAG
;
A
#
# COMPACT_ATOMS: atom_id res chain seq x y z
N MET A 1 -18.34 -7.82 13.39
CA MET A 1 -17.26 -8.82 13.48
C MET A 1 -16.24 -8.35 12.49
N PHE A 2 -15.10 -7.89 13.02
CA PHE A 2 -14.07 -7.17 12.30
C PHE A 2 -13.49 -8.00 11.14
N ASP A 3 -13.43 -7.41 9.94
CA ASP A 3 -12.83 -8.01 8.74
C ASP A 3 -11.66 -7.15 8.21
N PRO A 4 -10.42 -7.47 8.57
CA PRO A 4 -9.23 -6.74 8.16
C PRO A 4 -8.91 -6.87 6.67
N GLN A 5 -9.42 -7.90 5.98
CA GLN A 5 -9.23 -8.02 4.53
C GLN A 5 -9.95 -6.87 3.84
N LYS A 6 -11.22 -6.68 4.20
CA LYS A 6 -12.07 -5.61 3.67
C LYS A 6 -11.50 -4.22 3.99
N LEU A 7 -10.86 -4.07 5.16
CA LEU A 7 -10.19 -2.84 5.56
C LEU A 7 -9.00 -2.52 4.65
N LEU A 8 -8.11 -3.49 4.43
CA LEU A 8 -6.97 -3.33 3.51
C LEU A 8 -7.42 -3.04 2.08
N GLU A 9 -8.49 -3.70 1.60
CA GLU A 9 -9.07 -3.45 0.28
C GLU A 9 -9.54 -2.02 0.11
N GLN A 10 -10.19 -1.49 1.14
CA GLN A 10 -10.74 -0.15 1.12
C GLN A 10 -9.64 0.90 1.26
N PHE A 11 -8.65 0.66 2.13
CA PHE A 11 -7.46 1.50 2.27
C PHE A 11 -6.62 1.56 0.98
N LEU A 12 -6.53 0.46 0.23
CA LEU A 12 -5.72 0.36 -0.99
C LEU A 12 -6.45 0.78 -2.29
N GLY A 13 -7.77 0.98 -2.28
CA GLY A 13 -8.45 1.41 -3.53
C GLY A 13 -9.98 1.42 -3.60
N GLY A 14 -10.74 1.38 -2.51
CA GLY A 14 -12.20 1.20 -2.57
C GLY A 14 -13.04 2.48 -2.75
N GLN A 15 -13.17 3.04 -3.96
CA GLN A 15 -14.27 3.96 -4.28
C GLN A 15 -15.56 3.16 -4.54
N GLY A 16 -16.64 3.54 -3.86
CA GLY A 16 -17.80 2.69 -3.58
C GLY A 16 -18.58 2.09 -4.76
N GLN A 17 -19.29 1.01 -4.45
CA GLN A 17 -20.35 0.42 -5.26
C GLN A 17 -21.37 1.51 -5.68
N GLN A 18 -21.43 1.83 -6.97
CA GLN A 18 -22.60 2.48 -7.54
C GLN A 18 -23.56 1.43 -8.09
N GLN A 19 -24.69 1.37 -7.38
CA GLN A 19 -25.92 0.68 -7.72
C GLN A 19 -26.33 0.96 -9.17
N GLN A 20 -26.49 -0.10 -9.95
CA GLN A 20 -26.91 -0.07 -11.34
C GLN A 20 -28.42 0.19 -11.41
N GLY A 21 -28.80 1.44 -11.69
CA GLY A 21 -30.16 1.88 -11.99
C GLY A 21 -30.23 2.57 -13.36
N GLN A 22 -31.26 2.27 -14.13
CA GLN A 22 -31.42 2.45 -15.57
C GLN A 22 -31.59 3.91 -16.08
N ASN A 23 -31.21 4.12 -17.35
CA ASN A 23 -31.75 5.05 -18.37
C ASN A 23 -31.51 6.59 -18.31
N ALA A 24 -30.53 7.07 -19.12
CA ALA A 24 -30.47 8.24 -20.06
C ALA A 24 -31.00 9.67 -19.68
N PRO A 25 -30.69 10.79 -20.42
CA PRO A 25 -29.72 11.03 -21.51
C PRO A 25 -28.77 12.25 -21.27
N ALA A 26 -27.87 12.46 -22.24
CA ALA A 26 -26.80 13.47 -22.29
C ALA A 26 -27.22 14.95 -22.17
N LYS A 27 -26.36 15.76 -21.52
CA LYS A 27 -26.20 17.20 -21.83
C LYS A 27 -24.81 17.72 -21.48
N SER A 28 -24.18 18.30 -22.49
CA SER A 28 -22.97 19.12 -22.45
C SER A 28 -23.06 20.27 -21.42
N ARG A 29 -21.96 20.50 -20.69
CA ARG A 29 -21.52 21.86 -20.29
C ARG A 29 -20.01 21.89 -20.10
N SER A 30 -19.36 22.62 -21.01
CA SER A 30 -17.99 23.10 -20.91
C SER A 30 -17.86 24.16 -19.81
N GLY A 31 -16.77 24.09 -19.05
CA GLY A 31 -16.38 25.15 -18.12
C GLY A 31 -15.09 24.78 -17.38
N PHE A 32 -13.95 24.78 -18.09
CA PHE A 32 -12.64 24.74 -17.46
C PHE A 32 -11.78 25.83 -18.09
N SER A 33 -11.51 26.88 -17.31
CA SER A 33 -10.69 28.02 -17.74
C SER A 33 -9.19 27.73 -17.50
N PRO A 34 -8.31 28.03 -18.46
CA PRO A 34 -6.87 27.75 -18.39
C PRO A 34 -6.12 28.56 -17.31
N ASP A 35 -6.71 29.59 -16.73
CA ASP A 35 -6.09 30.42 -15.68
C ASP A 35 -6.01 29.73 -14.31
N MET A 36 -6.84 28.71 -14.04
CA MET A 36 -6.78 27.97 -12.77
C MET A 36 -5.59 27.00 -12.71
N LEU A 37 -5.02 26.66 -13.87
CA LEU A 37 -3.88 25.74 -13.97
C LEU A 37 -2.53 26.42 -13.66
N LYS A 38 -2.48 27.76 -13.69
CA LYS A 38 -1.24 28.54 -13.50
C LYS A 38 -0.94 28.84 -12.03
N GLY A 39 -1.94 28.76 -11.14
CA GLY A 39 -1.79 29.00 -9.70
C GLY A 39 -1.29 27.81 -8.88
N LEU A 40 -1.27 26.59 -9.45
CA LEU A 40 -0.87 25.37 -8.75
C LEU A 40 0.62 25.03 -8.95
N ALA A 41 1.30 25.67 -9.91
CA ALA A 41 2.71 25.44 -10.20
C ALA A 41 3.70 26.18 -9.26
N GLY A 42 3.19 26.96 -8.29
CA GLY A 42 3.99 27.68 -7.30
C GLY A 42 3.70 27.13 -5.91
N GLY A 43 4.69 26.46 -5.31
CA GLY A 43 4.50 25.53 -4.19
C GLY A 43 3.91 26.09 -2.89
N ALA A 44 3.26 25.20 -2.15
CA ALA A 44 3.18 25.19 -0.69
C ALA A 44 2.55 23.86 -0.19
N ALA A 45 3.34 23.09 0.55
CA ALA A 45 3.01 22.28 1.73
C ALA A 45 1.80 21.31 1.73
N ALA A 46 2.12 20.01 1.80
CA ALA A 46 1.41 18.84 2.39
C ALA A 46 1.65 17.62 1.46
N GLY A 47 2.69 16.80 1.61
CA GLY A 47 3.02 16.00 2.80
C GLY A 47 2.31 14.65 2.70
N GLY A 48 3.04 13.58 2.32
CA GLY A 48 2.69 12.17 2.55
C GLY A 48 1.41 11.60 1.93
N LEU A 49 1.54 10.62 1.03
CA LEU A 49 0.48 9.74 0.46
C LEU A 49 -0.66 10.39 -0.36
N VAL A 50 -1.01 11.64 -0.09
CA VAL A 50 -2.14 12.34 -0.75
C VAL A 50 -1.80 12.78 -2.19
N SER A 51 -0.53 13.08 -2.47
CA SER A 51 -0.06 13.52 -3.79
C SER A 51 -0.14 12.41 -4.86
N ILE A 52 0.01 11.15 -4.47
CA ILE A 52 -0.13 9.98 -5.35
C ILE A 52 -1.61 9.65 -5.63
N LEU A 53 -2.51 10.00 -4.70
CA LEU A 53 -3.95 9.75 -4.81
C LEU A 53 -4.72 10.81 -5.59
N LEU A 54 -4.25 12.06 -5.67
CA LEU A 54 -5.08 13.17 -6.17
C LEU A 54 -4.72 13.78 -7.55
N GLY A 55 -3.58 13.47 -8.17
CA GLY A 55 -3.04 14.42 -9.17
C GLY A 55 -2.46 13.93 -10.48
N SER A 56 -2.00 12.69 -10.60
CA SER A 56 -1.34 12.24 -11.84
C SER A 56 -2.17 11.18 -12.56
N LYS A 57 -1.97 11.06 -13.86
CA LYS A 57 -2.69 10.11 -14.74
C LYS A 57 -2.53 8.63 -14.31
N GLY A 58 -1.69 8.34 -13.30
CA GLY A 58 -1.46 7.02 -12.74
C GLY A 58 -2.44 6.50 -11.69
N GLY A 59 -3.09 7.37 -10.90
CA GLY A 59 -4.01 6.93 -9.84
C GLY A 59 -5.25 6.18 -10.35
N LYS A 60 -5.68 6.46 -11.60
CA LYS A 60 -6.92 5.88 -12.18
C LYS A 60 -6.77 4.42 -12.61
N LYS A 61 -5.55 3.96 -12.91
CA LYS A 61 -5.31 2.57 -13.37
C LYS A 61 -4.92 1.63 -12.23
N LEU A 62 -4.21 2.14 -11.23
CA LEU A 62 -4.00 1.45 -9.95
C LEU A 62 -5.35 1.17 -9.26
N ALA A 63 -6.25 2.14 -9.23
CA ALA A 63 -7.62 1.94 -8.73
C ALA A 63 -8.36 0.84 -9.51
N GLY A 64 -8.26 0.77 -10.85
CA GLY A 64 -8.99 -0.23 -11.65
C GLY A 64 -8.57 -1.69 -11.43
N SER A 65 -7.29 -1.94 -11.11
CA SER A 65 -6.77 -3.28 -10.80
C SER A 65 -6.88 -3.62 -9.31
N ALA A 66 -6.75 -2.63 -8.42
CA ALA A 66 -6.96 -2.78 -6.98
C ALA A 66 -8.45 -2.90 -6.60
N LEU A 67 -9.37 -2.34 -7.38
CA LEU A 67 -10.82 -2.44 -7.16
C LEU A 67 -11.39 -3.86 -7.42
N LYS A 68 -10.71 -4.69 -8.21
CA LYS A 68 -11.13 -6.07 -8.51
C LYS A 68 -10.32 -7.12 -7.77
N VAL A 69 -9.17 -6.72 -7.25
CA VAL A 69 -8.25 -7.63 -6.59
C VAL A 69 -7.82 -7.00 -5.28
N GLY A 70 -8.23 -7.64 -4.18
CA GLY A 70 -8.10 -7.05 -2.86
C GLY A 70 -6.68 -6.65 -2.47
N GLY A 71 -6.55 -5.65 -1.59
CA GLY A 71 -5.25 -5.04 -1.27
C GLY A 71 -4.21 -6.02 -0.72
N VAL A 72 -4.65 -7.00 0.06
CA VAL A 72 -3.78 -8.11 0.53
C VAL A 72 -3.26 -8.98 -0.61
N ALA A 73 -4.05 -9.17 -1.68
CA ALA A 73 -3.63 -9.97 -2.83
C ALA A 73 -2.59 -9.24 -3.70
N VAL A 74 -2.67 -7.91 -3.78
CA VAL A 74 -1.63 -7.08 -4.40
C VAL A 74 -0.32 -7.20 -3.62
N LEU A 75 -0.38 -7.06 -2.30
CA LEU A 75 0.78 -7.17 -1.40
C LEU A 75 1.41 -8.56 -1.44
N GLY A 76 0.60 -9.60 -1.30
CA GLY A 76 1.04 -11.00 -1.37
C GLY A 76 1.64 -11.34 -2.73
N GLY A 77 1.03 -10.86 -3.81
CA GLY A 77 1.54 -10.97 -5.17
C GLY A 77 2.91 -10.35 -5.39
N LEU A 78 3.08 -9.11 -4.92
CA LEU A 78 4.34 -8.39 -4.98
C LEU A 78 5.43 -9.10 -4.17
N ALA A 79 5.13 -9.45 -2.93
CA ALA A 79 6.07 -10.12 -2.02
C ALA A 79 6.49 -11.49 -2.58
N TYR A 80 5.54 -12.28 -3.09
CA TYR A 80 5.79 -13.56 -3.72
C TYR A 80 6.72 -13.43 -4.93
N LYS A 81 6.44 -12.47 -5.82
CA LYS A 81 7.26 -12.25 -7.01
C LYS A 81 8.66 -11.75 -6.67
N ALA A 82 8.79 -10.86 -5.69
CA ALA A 82 10.09 -10.42 -5.20
C ALA A 82 10.91 -11.59 -4.62
N TRP A 83 10.25 -12.47 -3.85
CA TRP A 83 10.87 -13.68 -3.31
C TRP A 83 11.33 -14.64 -4.41
N GLN A 84 10.47 -14.94 -5.38
CA GLN A 84 10.81 -15.79 -6.53
C GLN A 84 12.01 -15.26 -7.31
N ASN A 85 11.99 -13.96 -7.64
CA ASN A 85 13.07 -13.31 -8.36
C ASN A 85 14.39 -13.42 -7.60
N TYR A 86 14.35 -13.11 -6.30
CA TYR A 86 15.52 -13.21 -5.43
C TYR A 86 16.08 -14.64 -5.39
N GLN A 87 15.22 -15.65 -5.22
CA GLN A 87 15.63 -17.05 -5.23
C GLN A 87 16.27 -17.46 -6.56
N ALA A 88 15.73 -17.00 -7.69
CA ALA A 88 16.32 -17.24 -9.02
C ALA A 88 17.73 -16.61 -9.15
N THR A 89 17.92 -15.40 -8.63
CA THR A 89 19.24 -14.73 -8.58
C THR A 89 20.20 -15.24 -7.51
N LYS A 90 19.75 -16.00 -6.51
CA LYS A 90 20.65 -16.69 -5.58
C LYS A 90 21.25 -17.98 -6.17
N GLY A 91 20.57 -18.60 -7.14
CA GLY A 91 21.04 -19.80 -7.84
C GLY A 91 21.88 -19.53 -9.10
N ALA A 92 21.75 -18.36 -9.72
CA ALA A 92 22.51 -17.93 -10.89
C ALA A 92 23.28 -16.65 -10.54
N GLN A 93 24.59 -16.60 -10.84
CA GLN A 93 25.43 -15.42 -10.62
C GLN A 93 24.71 -14.12 -11.02
N SER A 94 24.37 -13.33 -10.01
CA SER A 94 23.95 -11.92 -10.00
C SER A 94 23.60 -11.29 -11.36
N THR A 95 22.37 -11.47 -11.82
CA THR A 95 21.76 -10.57 -12.82
C THR A 95 20.48 -9.99 -12.25
N VAL A 96 20.51 -8.71 -11.88
CA VAL A 96 19.33 -7.96 -11.42
C VAL A 96 18.28 -8.00 -12.54
N PRO A 97 17.04 -8.47 -12.29
CA PRO A 97 16.01 -8.54 -13.32
C PRO A 97 15.63 -7.12 -13.82
N PRO A 98 15.27 -6.98 -15.11
CA PRO A 98 14.94 -5.68 -15.69
C PRO A 98 13.72 -5.03 -15.01
N VAL A 99 13.89 -3.78 -14.57
CA VAL A 99 12.87 -2.97 -13.87
C VAL A 99 11.77 -2.46 -14.81
N ASN A 100 11.99 -2.51 -16.13
CA ASN A 100 11.12 -1.86 -17.13
C ASN A 100 9.95 -2.70 -17.67
N GLN A 101 9.59 -3.83 -17.05
CA GLN A 101 8.39 -4.56 -17.45
C GLN A 101 7.22 -4.25 -16.51
N PRO A 102 6.11 -3.69 -17.02
CA PRO A 102 4.91 -3.49 -16.20
C PRO A 102 4.39 -4.85 -15.71
N MET A 103 4.04 -4.90 -14.42
CA MET A 103 3.48 -6.09 -13.77
C MET A 103 2.08 -6.34 -14.35
N LYS A 104 1.97 -7.28 -15.31
CA LYS A 104 0.72 -7.48 -16.06
C LYS A 104 -0.31 -8.35 -15.32
N ASP A 105 0.13 -9.14 -14.35
CA ASP A 105 -0.71 -9.95 -13.45
C ASP A 105 0.02 -10.10 -12.11
N ILE A 106 -0.45 -9.39 -11.08
CA ILE A 106 0.16 -9.41 -9.75
C ILE A 106 -0.41 -10.52 -8.86
N THR A 107 -1.58 -11.04 -9.18
CA THR A 107 -2.43 -11.71 -8.18
C THR A 107 -2.74 -13.18 -8.44
N PRO A 108 -2.83 -13.71 -9.68
CA PRO A 108 -3.19 -15.11 -9.88
C PRO A 108 -2.13 -16.11 -9.37
N GLN A 109 -0.88 -15.67 -9.18
CA GLN A 109 0.24 -16.56 -8.88
C GLN A 109 0.51 -16.77 -7.39
N ALA A 110 0.06 -15.87 -6.52
CA ALA A 110 0.28 -15.97 -5.08
C ALA A 110 -0.84 -16.72 -4.34
N GLU A 111 -2.03 -16.82 -4.93
CA GLU A 111 -3.20 -17.44 -4.30
C GLU A 111 -2.91 -18.90 -3.88
N GLY A 112 -3.20 -19.22 -2.61
CA GLY A 112 -2.92 -20.55 -2.03
C GLY A 112 -1.47 -20.75 -1.57
N THR A 113 -0.60 -19.75 -1.71
CA THR A 113 0.75 -19.75 -1.13
C THR A 113 0.75 -19.13 0.26
N VAL A 114 1.90 -19.23 0.97
CA VAL A 114 2.09 -18.55 2.26
C VAL A 114 1.98 -17.02 2.18
N PHE A 115 2.18 -16.45 0.99
CA PHE A 115 2.05 -15.01 0.72
C PHE A 115 0.61 -14.56 0.48
N LEU A 116 -0.29 -15.50 0.17
CA LEU A 116 -1.71 -15.23 0.00
C LEU A 116 -2.53 -16.48 0.34
N PRO A 117 -2.70 -16.80 1.64
CA PRO A 117 -3.40 -17.99 2.07
C PRO A 117 -4.86 -17.99 1.60
N SER A 118 -5.36 -19.14 1.14
CA SER A 118 -6.77 -19.27 0.75
C SER A 118 -7.70 -19.45 1.95
N ALA A 119 -7.16 -19.82 3.12
CA ALA A 119 -7.92 -19.91 4.36
C ALA A 119 -8.35 -18.49 4.83
N PRO A 120 -9.67 -18.22 5.02
CA PRO A 120 -10.14 -16.89 5.39
C PRO A 120 -9.53 -16.34 6.68
N GLN A 121 -9.35 -17.20 7.70
CA GLN A 121 -8.76 -16.82 8.98
C GLN A 121 -7.29 -16.39 8.83
N GLU A 122 -6.46 -17.19 8.17
CA GLU A 122 -5.04 -16.89 7.96
C GLU A 122 -4.85 -15.62 7.11
N ARG A 123 -5.69 -15.41 6.09
CA ARG A 123 -5.66 -14.20 5.28
C ARG A 123 -6.11 -12.97 6.08
N SER A 124 -7.06 -13.13 7.00
CA SER A 124 -7.49 -12.06 7.90
C SER A 124 -6.36 -11.66 8.85
N GLU A 125 -5.66 -12.64 9.44
CA GLU A 125 -4.48 -12.39 10.28
C GLU A 125 -3.32 -11.75 9.50
N LEU A 126 -3.05 -12.21 8.27
CA LEU A 126 -2.10 -11.56 7.37
C LEU A 126 -2.48 -10.10 7.14
N SER A 127 -3.76 -9.85 6.83
CA SER A 127 -4.23 -8.51 6.55
C SER A 127 -4.01 -7.54 7.73
N LEU A 128 -4.25 -8.01 8.96
CA LEU A 128 -3.96 -7.26 10.18
C LEU A 128 -2.49 -6.89 10.31
N VAL A 129 -1.61 -7.88 10.11
CA VAL A 129 -0.15 -7.68 10.23
C VAL A 129 0.34 -6.66 9.21
N LEU A 130 -0.09 -6.78 7.95
CA LEU A 130 0.33 -5.85 6.90
C LEU A 130 -0.19 -4.43 7.17
N LEU A 131 -1.44 -4.31 7.61
CA LEU A 131 -2.02 -3.02 7.95
C LEU A 131 -1.26 -2.32 9.08
N ARG A 132 -0.90 -3.05 10.14
CA ARG A 132 -0.06 -2.50 11.24
C ARG A 132 1.29 -2.04 10.73
N ALA A 133 1.93 -2.83 9.87
CA ALA A 133 3.22 -2.46 9.27
C ALA A 133 3.12 -1.17 8.44
N MET A 134 2.07 -1.04 7.61
CA MET A 134 1.80 0.17 6.83
C MET A 134 1.59 1.40 7.73
N ILE A 135 0.75 1.28 8.76
CA ILE A 135 0.46 2.36 9.71
C ILE A 135 1.73 2.77 10.46
N ALA A 136 2.55 1.81 10.91
CA ALA A 136 3.82 2.09 11.57
C ALA A 136 4.82 2.80 10.63
N ALA A 137 4.87 2.41 9.35
CA ALA A 137 5.73 3.04 8.36
C ALA A 137 5.33 4.50 8.09
N ALA A 138 4.04 4.76 7.89
CA ALA A 138 3.50 6.10 7.68
C ALA A 138 3.56 7.00 8.93
N LYS A 139 3.94 6.45 10.09
CA LYS A 139 4.10 7.16 11.37
C LYS A 139 5.54 7.46 11.74
N ALA A 140 6.48 7.12 10.86
CA ALA A 140 7.90 7.12 11.18
C ALA A 140 8.46 8.52 11.51
N ASP A 141 7.82 9.58 11.02
CA ASP A 141 8.15 10.98 11.36
C ASP A 141 7.81 11.37 12.82
N GLY A 142 7.07 10.51 13.52
CA GLY A 142 6.71 10.66 14.93
C GLY A 142 5.64 11.70 15.22
N HIS A 143 5.02 12.30 14.19
CA HIS A 143 4.01 13.34 14.36
C HIS A 143 2.74 12.93 13.63
N ILE A 144 1.75 12.48 14.38
CA ILE A 144 0.35 12.60 13.94
C ILE A 144 -0.27 13.65 14.83
N ASP A 145 -0.45 14.84 14.30
CA ASP A 145 -1.17 15.89 14.99
C ASP A 145 -2.70 15.70 14.87
N ALA A 146 -3.46 16.53 15.58
CA ALA A 146 -4.92 16.42 15.59
C ALA A 146 -5.54 16.76 14.22
N ALA A 147 -4.89 17.57 13.39
CA ALA A 147 -5.35 17.91 12.05
C ALA A 147 -5.12 16.75 11.08
N GLU A 148 -3.97 16.09 11.18
CA GLU A 148 -3.65 14.87 10.42
C GLU A 148 -4.56 13.71 10.83
N GLN A 149 -4.79 13.52 12.13
CA GLN A 149 -5.75 12.53 12.61
C GLN A 149 -7.16 12.80 12.07
N LYS A 150 -7.59 14.07 12.02
CA LYS A 150 -8.88 14.44 11.43
C LYS A 150 -8.90 14.21 9.91
N ALA A 151 -7.84 14.57 9.20
CA ALA A 151 -7.75 14.36 7.76
C ALA A 151 -7.80 12.86 7.42
N ILE A 152 -7.10 12.01 8.18
CA ILE A 152 -7.17 10.56 8.06
C ILE A 152 -8.59 10.08 8.36
N PHE A 153 -9.24 10.58 9.41
CA PHE A 153 -10.62 10.22 9.74
C PHE A 153 -11.60 10.57 8.61
N ASP A 154 -11.55 11.80 8.11
CA ASP A 154 -12.41 12.25 7.02
C ASP A 154 -12.17 11.39 5.76
N LYS A 155 -10.92 10.94 5.51
CA LYS A 155 -10.60 9.99 4.44
C LYS A 155 -11.11 8.57 4.70
N LEU A 156 -11.02 8.06 5.92
CA LEU A 156 -11.60 6.77 6.31
C LEU A 156 -13.13 6.78 6.15
N ASP A 157 -13.79 7.93 6.27
CA ASP A 157 -15.22 8.11 6.00
C ASP A 157 -15.57 8.11 4.50
N GLU A 158 -14.65 8.56 3.64
CA GLU A 158 -14.79 8.42 2.18
C GLU A 158 -14.71 6.96 1.74
N PHE A 159 -14.02 6.11 2.51
CA PHE A 159 -14.00 4.67 2.32
C PHE A 159 -15.20 4.01 3.00
N ALA A 160 -15.83 3.04 2.33
CA ALA A 160 -16.98 2.29 2.87
C ALA A 160 -16.58 1.26 3.95
N LEU A 161 -15.68 1.65 4.87
CA LEU A 161 -15.20 0.89 6.01
C LEU A 161 -16.31 0.67 7.02
N ASP A 162 -16.37 -0.54 7.57
CA ASP A 162 -17.22 -0.79 8.73
C ASP A 162 -16.64 -0.09 9.98
N ASN A 163 -17.49 0.08 11.00
CA ASN A 163 -17.10 0.81 12.21
C ASN A 163 -15.97 0.10 12.99
N ASP A 164 -15.94 -1.24 12.94
CA ASP A 164 -14.90 -2.04 13.58
C ASP A 164 -13.54 -1.76 12.93
N ALA A 165 -13.50 -1.67 11.59
CA ALA A 165 -12.31 -1.33 10.81
C ALA A 165 -11.79 0.08 11.09
N LYS A 166 -12.69 1.07 11.12
CA LYS A 166 -12.32 2.44 11.47
C LYS A 166 -11.75 2.53 12.88
N ALA A 167 -12.40 1.88 13.85
CA ALA A 167 -11.94 1.86 15.23
C ALA A 167 -10.53 1.27 15.35
N PHE A 168 -10.25 0.17 14.66
CA PHE A 168 -8.92 -0.44 14.63
C PHE A 168 -7.85 0.53 14.12
N VAL A 169 -8.07 1.17 12.97
CA VAL A 169 -7.09 2.12 12.39
C VAL A 169 -6.85 3.27 13.36
N ILE A 170 -7.92 3.83 13.95
CA ILE A 170 -7.80 4.92 14.92
C ILE A 170 -6.99 4.49 16.14
N ASP A 171 -7.26 3.32 16.69
CA ASP A 171 -6.53 2.80 17.84
C ASP A 171 -5.06 2.55 17.51
N GLU A 172 -4.75 2.04 16.31
CA GLU A 172 -3.37 1.83 15.86
C GLU A 172 -2.63 3.15 15.61
N LEU A 173 -3.31 4.16 15.05
CA LEU A 173 -2.75 5.51 14.86
C LEU A 173 -2.42 6.18 16.19
N ARG A 174 -3.20 5.93 17.26
CA ARG A 174 -2.97 6.49 18.60
C ARG A 174 -1.84 5.82 19.38
N LYS A 175 -1.43 4.61 19.03
CA LYS A 175 -0.31 3.93 19.70
C LYS A 175 1.01 4.65 19.43
N PRO A 176 1.98 4.65 20.35
CA PRO A 176 3.35 5.05 20.02
C PRO A 176 3.91 4.19 18.88
N LEU A 177 4.81 4.74 18.07
CA LEU A 177 5.54 3.96 17.07
C LEU A 177 6.39 2.89 17.77
N ASP A 178 6.09 1.62 17.51
CA ASP A 178 6.82 0.47 18.05
C ASP A 178 7.24 -0.46 16.90
N ILE A 179 8.47 -0.25 16.42
CA ILE A 179 9.04 -1.10 15.36
C ILE A 179 9.24 -2.54 15.83
N ASP A 180 9.50 -2.77 17.12
CA ASP A 180 9.73 -4.11 17.65
C ASP A 180 8.43 -4.90 17.70
N ALA A 181 7.28 -4.25 17.90
CA ALA A 181 5.97 -4.87 17.73
C ALA A 181 5.78 -5.37 16.29
N VAL A 182 6.10 -4.56 15.28
CA VAL A 182 5.99 -4.96 13.86
C VAL A 182 6.95 -6.10 13.53
N VAL A 183 8.20 -6.04 14.00
CA VAL A 183 9.21 -7.07 13.75
C VAL A 183 8.84 -8.40 14.39
N LYS A 184 8.18 -8.41 15.56
CA LYS A 184 7.70 -9.63 16.22
C LYS A 184 6.62 -10.36 15.43
N GLU A 185 5.87 -9.67 14.58
CA GLU A 185 4.87 -10.29 13.70
C GLU A 185 5.51 -11.06 12.51
N ALA A 186 6.82 -10.87 12.27
CA ALA A 186 7.59 -11.62 11.27
C ALA A 186 7.95 -13.02 11.76
N THR A 187 6.96 -13.91 11.83
CA THR A 187 7.11 -15.30 12.28
C THR A 187 7.86 -16.22 11.28
N SER A 188 8.05 -15.77 10.04
CA SER A 188 8.82 -16.46 9.00
C SER A 188 9.58 -15.47 8.11
N PRO A 189 10.59 -15.93 7.33
CA PRO A 189 11.25 -15.10 6.33
C PRO A 189 10.30 -14.53 5.28
N GLU A 190 9.30 -15.31 4.85
CA GLU A 190 8.26 -14.87 3.92
C GLU A 190 7.41 -13.76 4.54
N ARG A 191 7.00 -13.93 5.80
CA ARG A 191 6.25 -12.89 6.52
C ARG A 191 7.05 -11.60 6.70
N ALA A 192 8.36 -11.70 6.93
CA ALA A 192 9.25 -10.55 6.97
C ALA A 192 9.26 -9.78 5.64
N VAL A 193 9.23 -10.50 4.51
CA VAL A 193 9.15 -9.89 3.17
C VAL A 193 7.82 -9.19 2.95
N GLU A 194 6.70 -9.80 3.37
CA GLU A 194 5.37 -9.20 3.24
C GLU A 194 5.24 -7.91 4.08
N ILE A 195 5.70 -7.95 5.33
CA ILE A 195 5.74 -6.77 6.23
C ILE A 195 6.56 -5.64 5.61
N TYR A 196 7.74 -5.97 5.06
CA TYR A 196 8.59 -4.98 4.41
C TYR A 196 7.95 -4.42 3.14
N ALA A 197 7.40 -5.29 2.29
CA ALA A 197 6.67 -4.88 1.08
C ALA A 197 5.50 -3.94 1.39
N ALA A 198 4.70 -4.27 2.40
CA ALA A 198 3.60 -3.41 2.84
C ALA A 198 4.12 -2.05 3.32
N SER A 199 5.19 -2.03 4.11
CA SER A 199 5.82 -0.80 4.59
C SER A 199 6.36 0.06 3.43
N VAL A 200 7.01 -0.54 2.43
CA VAL A 200 7.54 0.18 1.25
C VAL A 200 6.43 0.89 0.47
N LEU A 201 5.24 0.30 0.36
CA LEU A 201 4.11 0.91 -0.34
C LEU A 201 3.41 2.00 0.47
N ALA A 202 3.63 2.05 1.78
CA ALA A 202 2.96 2.97 2.70
C ALA A 202 3.77 4.23 3.00
N ILE A 203 5.02 4.32 2.56
CA ILE A 203 5.85 5.50 2.79
C ILE A 203 5.78 6.52 1.64
N ASP A 204 6.03 7.78 1.96
CA ASP A 204 6.48 8.82 1.08
C ASP A 204 8.00 8.64 0.80
N PRO A 205 8.40 8.35 -0.46
CA PRO A 205 9.80 8.18 -0.81
C PRO A 205 10.61 9.47 -0.68
N ASP A 206 9.99 10.65 -0.55
CA ASP A 206 10.70 11.92 -0.37
C ASP A 206 10.90 12.27 1.12
N ASP A 207 10.30 11.52 2.06
CA ASP A 207 10.46 11.74 3.50
C ASP A 207 11.70 11.02 4.08
N PRO A 208 12.68 11.76 4.65
CA PRO A 208 13.89 11.15 5.21
C PRO A 208 13.66 10.28 6.45
N ALA A 209 12.66 10.62 7.29
CA ALA A 209 12.36 9.86 8.49
C ALA A 209 11.73 8.50 8.13
N GLU A 210 10.85 8.47 7.14
CA GLU A 210 10.25 7.24 6.65
C GLU A 210 11.26 6.33 5.92
N GLN A 211 12.18 6.92 5.15
CA GLN A 211 13.32 6.17 4.59
C GLN A 211 14.22 5.55 5.68
N ALA A 212 14.51 6.31 6.75
CA ALA A 212 15.30 5.83 7.87
C ALA A 212 14.58 4.68 8.61
N TYR A 213 13.27 4.80 8.79
CA TYR A 213 12.43 3.72 9.34
C TYR A 213 12.49 2.47 8.48
N LEU A 214 12.32 2.57 7.15
CA LEU A 214 12.42 1.40 6.27
C LEU A 214 13.79 0.73 6.34
N ALA A 215 14.87 1.52 6.41
CA ALA A 215 16.21 0.97 6.54
C ALA A 215 16.36 0.19 7.87
N MET A 216 15.87 0.76 8.97
CA MET A 216 15.87 0.11 10.28
C MET A 216 15.01 -1.17 10.29
N LEU A 217 13.82 -1.12 9.68
CA LEU A 217 12.91 -2.26 9.57
C LEU A 217 13.55 -3.40 8.80
N ALA A 218 14.13 -3.14 7.62
CA ALA A 218 14.82 -4.16 6.84
C ALA A 218 15.95 -4.84 7.63
N SER A 219 16.73 -4.07 8.39
CA SER A 219 17.79 -4.60 9.25
C SER A 219 17.25 -5.46 10.40
N ARG A 220 16.17 -5.03 11.07
CA ARG A 220 15.56 -5.76 12.19
C ARG A 220 14.88 -7.05 11.72
N LEU A 221 14.28 -7.03 10.55
CA LEU A 221 13.72 -8.19 9.86
C LEU A 221 14.78 -9.13 9.30
N LYS A 222 16.06 -8.76 9.36
CA LYS A 222 17.21 -9.53 8.85
C LYS A 222 17.07 -9.89 7.38
N LEU A 223 16.52 -8.97 6.58
CA LEU A 223 16.38 -9.20 5.14
C LEU A 223 17.74 -9.18 4.46
N ASP A 224 17.96 -10.17 3.58
CA ASP A 224 19.13 -10.18 2.71
C ASP A 224 19.10 -8.94 1.79
N PRO A 225 20.23 -8.24 1.56
CA PRO A 225 20.26 -7.04 0.73
C PRO A 225 19.70 -7.26 -0.69
N GLY A 226 19.92 -8.44 -1.28
CA GLY A 226 19.39 -8.78 -2.60
C GLY A 226 17.88 -8.98 -2.59
N LEU A 227 17.33 -9.54 -1.51
CA LEU A 227 15.90 -9.71 -1.32
C LEU A 227 15.20 -8.36 -1.11
N ARG A 228 15.77 -7.51 -0.25
CA ARG A 228 15.32 -6.13 -0.06
C ARG A 228 15.26 -5.38 -1.40
N ALA A 229 16.36 -5.40 -2.16
CA ALA A 229 16.42 -4.75 -3.47
C ALA A 229 15.38 -5.30 -4.46
N SER A 230 15.06 -6.59 -4.37
CA SER A 230 14.02 -7.21 -5.21
C SER A 230 12.63 -6.71 -4.85
N VAL A 231 12.33 -6.55 -3.55
CA VAL A 231 11.05 -5.95 -3.09
C VAL A 231 10.95 -4.50 -3.56
N ASP A 232 11.99 -3.70 -3.34
CA ASP A 232 12.02 -2.29 -3.77
C ASP A 232 11.80 -2.15 -5.28
N ALA A 233 12.41 -3.04 -6.07
CA ALA A 233 12.25 -3.06 -7.52
C ALA A 233 10.82 -3.40 -7.96
N GLU A 234 10.15 -4.36 -7.32
CA GLU A 234 8.76 -4.68 -7.63
C GLU A 234 7.79 -3.57 -7.16
N ALA A 235 8.03 -2.97 -5.99
CA ALA A 235 7.24 -1.85 -5.50
C ALA A 235 7.30 -0.63 -6.45
N ARG A 236 8.49 -0.32 -6.97
CA ARG A 236 8.64 0.75 -7.98
C ARG A 236 7.83 0.49 -9.24
N LYS A 237 7.70 -0.76 -9.69
CA LYS A 237 6.88 -1.08 -10.88
C LYS A 237 5.40 -0.74 -10.67
N LEU A 238 4.89 -0.84 -9.45
CA LEU A 238 3.54 -0.40 -9.12
C LEU A 238 3.42 1.13 -9.20
N SER A 239 4.43 1.87 -8.72
CA SER A 239 4.44 3.34 -8.81
C SER A 239 4.60 3.89 -10.24
N VAL A 240 5.30 3.16 -11.13
CA VAL A 240 5.66 3.59 -12.49
C VAL A 240 4.65 3.12 -13.56
N ALA A 241 3.78 2.15 -13.26
CA ALA A 241 2.73 1.69 -14.18
C ALA A 241 1.54 2.68 -14.30
N GLY A 242 1.72 3.92 -13.81
CA GLY A 242 0.72 4.97 -13.75
C GLY A 242 0.87 6.06 -14.81
#